data_AF-A0A1C6ERG7-F1
#
_entry.id   AF-A0A1C6ERG7-F1
#
_cell.length_a   1.000
_cell.length_b   1.000
_cell.length_c   1.000
_cell.angle_alpha   90.00
_cell.angle_beta   90.00
_cell.angle_gamma   90.00
#
_symmetry.space_group_name_H-M   'P 1'
#
loop_
_entity.id
_entity.type
_entity.pdbx_description
1 polymer ?
#
loop_
_entity_poly.entity_id
_entity_poly.type
_entity_poly.pdbx_seq_one_letter_code
_entity_poly.pdbx_strand_id
1 'polypeptide(L)' 'MTKYSDLYNLIEQDPKASEFYETLPFYVKQAMGYRADHINSYESLCDYADNLTRGDI' A
#
# COMPACT_ATOMS: atom_id res chain seq x y z
N MET A 1 -9.98 -7.33 -12.95
CA MET A 1 -9.30 -6.62 -11.85
C MET A 1 -8.20 -5.79 -12.46
N THR A 2 -8.28 -4.47 -12.30
CA THR A 2 -7.23 -3.54 -12.75
C THR A 2 -6.05 -3.73 -11.82
N LYS A 3 -4.92 -4.19 -12.36
CA LYS A 3 -3.65 -4.24 -11.64
C LYS A 3 -2.81 -3.08 -12.12
N TYR A 4 -2.22 -2.36 -11.18
CA TYR A 4 -1.28 -1.29 -11.44
C TYR A 4 0.14 -1.84 -11.49
N SER A 5 1.07 -1.09 -12.08
CA SER A 5 2.46 -1.53 -12.19
C SER A 5 3.14 -1.70 -10.83
N ASP A 6 2.79 -0.82 -9.89
CA ASP A 6 3.39 -0.72 -8.57
C ASP A 6 2.48 0.10 -7.63
N LEU A 7 2.91 0.23 -6.38
CA LEU A 7 2.24 1.03 -5.34
C LEU A 7 2.03 2.49 -5.75
N TYR A 8 3.02 3.11 -6.40
CA TYR A 8 2.97 4.53 -6.73
C TYR A 8 1.95 4.80 -7.84
N ASN A 9 1.92 3.95 -8.86
CA ASN A 9 0.87 3.96 -9.88
C ASN A 9 -0.52 3.73 -9.28
N LEU A 10 -0.65 2.82 -8.31
CA LEU A 10 -1.91 2.57 -7.60
C LEU A 10 -2.40 3.83 -6.87
N ILE A 11 -1.56 4.46 -6.04
CA ILE A 11 -1.98 5.63 -5.24
C ILE A 11 -2.14 6.91 -6.08
N GLU A 12 -1.52 6.97 -7.27
CA GLU A 12 -1.69 8.08 -8.21
C GLU A 12 -3.00 7.96 -9.01
N GLN A 13 -3.37 6.74 -9.42
CA GLN A 13 -4.53 6.51 -10.28
C GLN A 13 -5.82 6.17 -9.51
N ASP A 14 -5.72 5.66 -8.29
CA ASP A 14 -6.85 5.30 -7.44
C ASP A 14 -6.92 6.23 -6.21
N PRO A 15 -7.84 7.21 -6.20
CA PRO A 15 -8.02 8.12 -5.07
C PRO A 15 -8.28 7.40 -3.76
N LYS A 16 -9.00 6.27 -3.78
CA LYS A 16 -9.29 5.49 -2.58
C LYS A 16 -8.01 4.86 -2.00
N ALA A 17 -7.14 4.37 -2.87
CA ALA A 17 -5.84 3.85 -2.45
C ALA A 17 -4.93 4.95 -1.91
N SER A 18 -4.97 6.13 -2.53
CA SER A 18 -4.27 7.32 -2.07
C SER A 18 -4.68 7.72 -0.66
N GLU A 19 -5.98 7.92 -0.44
CA GLU A 19 -6.55 8.26 0.87
C GLU A 19 -6.16 7.23 1.93
N PHE A 20 -6.30 5.94 1.64
CA PHE A 20 -5.90 4.89 2.56
C PHE A 20 -4.40 4.95 2.87
N TYR A 21 -3.55 5.05 1.84
CA TYR A 21 -2.10 5.14 2.01
C TYR A 21 -1.72 6.33 2.89
N GLU A 22 -2.36 7.50 2.71
CA GLU A 22 -2.10 8.69 3.52
C GLU A 22 -2.41 8.50 5.01
N THR A 23 -3.39 7.66 5.37
CA THR A 23 -3.69 7.33 6.78
C THR A 23 -2.63 6.45 7.46
N LEU A 24 -1.78 5.78 6.69
CA LEU A 24 -0.81 4.83 7.25
C LEU A 24 0.34 5.53 8.01
N PRO A 25 0.85 4.91 9.09
CA PRO A 25 2.04 5.39 9.78
C PRO A 25 3.26 5.49 8.86
N PHE A 26 4.18 6.41 9.16
CA PHE A 26 5.39 6.61 8.37
C PHE A 26 6.22 5.33 8.20
N TYR A 27 6.37 4.53 9.25
CA TYR A 27 7.13 3.29 9.19
C TYR A 27 6.49 2.24 8.25
N VAL A 28 5.15 2.18 8.20
CA VAL A 28 4.41 1.32 7.28
C VAL A 28 4.62 1.79 5.83
N LYS A 29 4.51 3.10 5.59
CA LYS A 29 4.77 3.70 4.27
C LYS A 29 6.20 3.43 3.78
N GLN A 30 7.20 3.55 4.67
CA GLN A 30 8.58 3.19 4.35
C GLN A 30 8.74 1.70 4.04
N ALA A 31 8.17 0.82 4.87
CA ALA A 31 8.22 -0.62 4.67
C ALA A 31 7.59 -1.05 3.33
N MET A 32 6.46 -0.43 2.98
CA MET A 32 5.79 -0.63 1.69
C MET A 32 6.65 -0.19 0.51
N GLY A 33 7.43 0.89 0.66
CA GLY A 33 8.36 1.37 -0.39
C GLY A 33 9.37 0.31 -0.82
N TYR A 34 9.84 -0.55 0.09
CA TYR A 34 10.76 -1.65 -0.25
C TYR A 34 10.11 -2.79 -1.04
N ARG A 35 8.78 -2.83 -1.10
CA ARG A 35 8.01 -3.86 -1.82
C ARG A 35 6.94 -3.24 -2.72
N ALA A 36 7.17 -2.02 -3.18
CA ALA A 36 6.22 -1.25 -4.00
C ALA A 36 5.80 -2.02 -5.27
N ASP A 37 6.72 -2.77 -5.89
CA ASP A 37 6.48 -3.58 -7.08
C ASP A 37 5.46 -4.71 -6.88
N HIS A 38 5.25 -5.13 -5.62
CA HIS A 38 4.32 -6.21 -5.28
C HIS A 38 2.94 -5.69 -4.85
N ILE A 39 2.77 -4.38 -4.68
CA ILE A 39 1.51 -3.76 -4.25
C ILE A 39 0.84 -3.13 -5.48
N ASN A 40 0.10 -3.95 -6.22
CA ASN A 40 -0.50 -3.57 -7.50
C ASN A 40 -2.04 -3.41 -7.45
N SER A 41 -2.64 -3.49 -6.27
CA SER A 41 -4.08 -3.35 -6.10
C SER A 41 -4.42 -2.82 -4.71
N TYR A 42 -5.62 -2.25 -4.56
CA TYR A 42 -6.12 -1.80 -3.27
C TYR A 42 -6.16 -2.93 -2.23
N GLU A 43 -6.50 -4.15 -2.64
CA GLU A 43 -6.51 -5.34 -1.76
C GLU A 43 -5.09 -5.65 -1.27
N SER A 44 -4.11 -5.71 -2.18
CA SER A 44 -2.69 -5.94 -1.81
C SER A 44 -2.13 -4.83 -0.93
N LEU A 45 -2.58 -3.59 -1.10
CA LEU A 45 -2.22 -2.45 -0.25
C LEU A 45 -2.74 -2.65 1.18
N CYS A 46 -4.03 -2.96 1.33
CA CYS A 46 -4.65 -3.24 2.63
C CYS A 46 -3.99 -4.44 3.32
N ASP A 47 -3.78 -5.54 2.60
CA ASP A 47 -3.18 -6.76 3.16
C ASP A 47 -1.74 -6.51 3.64
N TYR A 48 -0.95 -5.74 2.87
CA TYR A 48 0.40 -5.38 3.30
C TYR A 48 0.39 -4.47 4.52
N ALA A 49 -0.50 -3.46 4.54
CA ALA A 49 -0.63 -2.57 5.68
C ALA A 49 -1.01 -3.35 6.94
N ASP A 50 -2.00 -4.24 6.84
CA ASP A 50 -2.46 -5.07 7.96
C ASP A 50 -1.35 -5.96 8.50
N ASN A 51 -0.62 -6.65 7.61
CA ASN A 51 0.53 -7.49 8.00
C ASN A 51 1.64 -6.69 8.71
N LEU A 52 1.94 -5.48 8.24
CA LEU A 52 2.95 -4.61 8.85
C LEU A 52 2.50 -4.06 10.21
N THR A 53 1.21 -3.74 10.36
CA THR A 53 0.65 -3.24 11.63
C THR A 53 0.43 -4.33 12.68
N ARG A 54 0.22 -5.58 12.26
CA ARG A 54 0.07 -6.74 13.17
C ARG A 54 1.40 -7.30 13.65
N GLY A 55 2.48 -7.10 12.90
CA GLY A 55 3.83 -7.57 13.26
C GLY A 55 4.53 -6.76 14.36
N ASP A 56 3.87 -5.73 14.90
CA ASP A 56 4.38 -4.81 15.92
C ASP A 56 3.98 -5.20 17.37
N ILE A 57 3.63 -6.47 17.62
CA ILE A 57 3.26 -7.00 18.95
C ILE A 57 4.24 -8.09 19.39
#